data_AF-A0A848Y7B8-F1
#
_entry.id   AF-A0A848Y7B8-F1
#
_cell.length_a   1.000
_cell.length_b   1.000
_cell.length_c   1.000
_cell.angle_alpha   90.00
_cell.angle_beta   90.00
_cell.angle_gamma   90.00
#
_symmetry.space_group_name_H-M   'P 1'
#
loop_
_entity.id
_entity.type
_entity.pdbx_description
1 polymer ?
#
loop_
_entity_poly.entity_id
_entity_poly.type
_entity_poly.pdbx_seq_one_letter_code
_entity_poly.pdbx_strand_id
1 'polypeptide(L)'
;MKFPAKLVKGRLLKRYKRFLADVELETGEEVTAHCANPGSMLGLKEPGITVWLSPAQNPERKLKWDWQLSEIEIHGQNALVGINTNHPNAIVAEAIEAGKVSELAGYASA
;
A
#
# COMPACT_ATOMS: atom_id res chain seq x y z
N MET A 1 -12.35 2.89 3.09
CA MET A 1 -11.53 2.80 4.31
C MET A 1 -10.64 4.01 4.46
N LYS A 2 -10.32 4.42 5.69
CA LYS A 2 -9.23 5.35 5.95
C LYS A 2 -8.04 4.58 6.53
N PHE A 3 -6.82 4.95 6.15
CA PHE A 3 -5.66 4.40 6.83
C PHE A 3 -5.67 4.83 8.32
N PRO A 4 -5.36 3.92 9.25
CA PRO A 4 -5.41 4.19 10.68
C PRO A 4 -4.30 5.15 11.14
N ALA A 5 -3.25 5.29 10.34
CA ALA A 5 -2.17 6.24 10.52
C ALA A 5 -1.94 7.04 9.24
N LYS A 6 -1.41 8.26 9.39
CA LYS A 6 -0.98 9.08 8.26
C LYS A 6 0.13 8.33 7.50
N LEU A 7 0.02 8.30 6.18
CA LEU A 7 1.07 7.73 5.34
C LEU A 7 2.28 8.67 5.30
N VAL A 8 3.47 8.07 5.27
CA VAL A 8 4.76 8.73 5.16
C VAL A 8 5.31 8.45 3.76
N LYS A 9 5.72 9.51 3.08
CA LYS A 9 6.25 9.43 1.72
C LYS A 9 7.75 9.12 1.75
N GLY A 10 8.22 8.38 0.76
CA GLY A 10 9.63 8.09 0.57
C GLY A 10 9.94 7.67 -0.85
N ARG A 11 11.23 7.43 -1.12
CA ARG A 11 11.75 6.95 -2.40
C ARG A 11 12.19 5.51 -2.27
N LEU A 12 11.68 4.65 -3.14
CA LEU A 12 12.08 3.24 -3.14
C LEU A 12 13.54 3.10 -3.56
N LEU A 13 14.36 2.44 -2.74
CA LEU A 13 15.74 2.10 -3.11
C LEU A 13 15.77 0.73 -3.79
N LYS A 14 15.12 -0.27 -3.18
CA LYS A 14 15.01 -1.63 -3.76
C LYS A 14 13.93 -2.45 -3.06
N ARG A 15 13.29 -3.37 -3.81
CA ARG A 15 12.50 -4.49 -3.26
C ARG A 15 13.26 -5.80 -3.44
N TYR A 16 13.33 -6.61 -2.39
CA TYR A 16 14.09 -7.87 -2.40
C TYR A 16 13.47 -8.90 -1.47
N LYS A 17 13.89 -10.16 -1.62
CA LYS A 17 13.38 -11.31 -0.83
C LYS A 17 11.85 -11.36 -0.74
N ARG A 18 11.18 -10.88 -1.80
CA ARG A 18 9.72 -10.75 -1.99
C ARG A 18 9.01 -9.77 -1.04
N PHE A 19 9.38 -9.74 0.24
CA PHE A 19 8.64 -9.05 1.30
C PHE A 19 9.40 -7.90 1.97
N LEU A 20 10.60 -7.56 1.49
CA LEU A 20 11.41 -6.47 2.02
C LEU A 20 11.55 -5.37 0.98
N ALA A 21 11.46 -4.13 1.42
CA ALA A 21 11.76 -2.96 0.63
C ALA A 21 12.56 -1.96 1.45
N ASP A 22 13.71 -1.52 0.94
CA ASP A 22 14.45 -0.41 1.55
C ASP A 22 13.98 0.89 0.89
N VAL A 23 13.68 1.89 1.71
CA VAL A 23 13.06 3.16 1.32
C VAL A 23 13.78 4.30 2.04
N GLU A 24 14.13 5.34 1.31
CA GLU A 24 14.60 6.61 1.87
C GLU A 24 13.37 7.51 2.14
N LEU A 25 13.12 7.85 3.39
CA LEU A 25 12.03 8.76 3.77
C LEU A 25 12.35 10.20 3.36
N GLU A 26 11.35 11.07 3.29
CA GLU A 26 11.57 12.52 3.03
C GLU A 26 12.47 13.20 4.09
N THR A 27 12.63 12.58 5.26
CA THR A 27 13.56 13.02 6.31
C THR A 27 15.03 12.69 6.00
N GLY A 28 15.30 11.86 4.99
CA GLY A 28 16.63 11.29 4.68
C GLY A 28 16.95 10.00 5.44
N GLU A 29 16.05 9.52 6.30
CA GLU A 29 16.23 8.25 7.00
C GLU A 29 15.97 7.06 6.06
N GLU A 30 16.88 6.09 6.02
CA GLU A 30 16.65 4.81 5.34
C GLU A 30 15.95 3.82 6.27
N VAL A 31 14.82 3.28 5.82
CA VAL A 31 14.04 2.29 6.57
C VAL A 31 13.79 1.05 5.72
N THR A 32 13.70 -0.11 6.38
CA THR A 32 13.19 -1.34 5.74
C THR A 32 11.71 -1.50 6.06
N ALA A 33 10.89 -1.50 5.01
CA ALA A 33 9.45 -1.73 5.06
C ALA A 33 9.09 -3.17 4.66
N HIS A 34 7.98 -3.65 5.21
CA HIS A 34 7.34 -4.86 4.75
C HIS A 34 6.56 -4.60 3.45
N CYS A 35 6.84 -5.40 2.43
CA CYS A 35 6.09 -5.42 1.18
C CYS A 35 5.02 -6.53 1.23
N ALA A 36 3.79 -6.18 1.62
CA ALA A 36 2.65 -7.11 1.71
C ALA A 36 2.04 -7.42 0.33
N ASN A 37 2.90 -7.82 -0.62
CA ASN A 37 2.52 -8.23 -1.96
C ASN A 37 3.52 -9.30 -2.45
N PRO A 38 3.10 -10.56 -2.64
CA PRO A 38 3.98 -11.62 -3.13
C PRO A 38 4.20 -11.59 -4.64
N GLY A 39 3.39 -10.82 -5.39
CA GLY A 39 3.38 -10.77 -6.85
C GLY A 39 4.60 -10.09 -7.47
N SER A 40 4.65 -10.13 -8.81
CA SER A 40 5.76 -9.55 -9.59
C SER A 40 5.90 -8.05 -9.35
N MET A 41 4.79 -7.34 -9.11
CA MET A 41 4.70 -5.87 -9.03
C MET A 41 5.34 -5.18 -10.24
N LEU A 42 5.10 -5.74 -11.44
CA LEU A 42 5.62 -5.17 -12.69
C LEU A 42 5.15 -3.71 -12.83
N GLY A 43 6.09 -2.77 -13.00
CA GLY A 43 5.78 -1.35 -13.11
C GLY A 43 5.47 -0.64 -11.79
N LEU A 44 5.61 -1.31 -10.63
CA LEU A 44 5.23 -0.76 -9.32
C LEU A 44 6.37 -0.80 -8.29
N LYS A 45 7.59 -1.16 -8.68
CA LYS A 45 8.72 -1.44 -7.76
C LYS A 45 10.08 -0.97 -8.27
N GLU A 46 10.09 -0.12 -9.26
CA GLU A 46 11.27 0.41 -9.90
C GLU A 46 12.00 1.32 -8.90
N PRO A 47 13.32 1.15 -8.70
CA PRO A 47 14.09 2.05 -7.86
C PRO A 47 13.87 3.51 -8.28
N GLY A 48 13.74 4.40 -7.29
CA GLY A 48 13.51 5.81 -7.50
C GLY A 48 12.04 6.24 -7.52
N ILE A 49 11.07 5.32 -7.63
CA ILE A 49 9.65 5.71 -7.56
C ILE A 49 9.28 6.20 -6.16
N THR A 50 8.23 7.02 -6.11
CA THR A 50 7.63 7.45 -4.86
C THR A 50 6.81 6.31 -4.27
N VAL A 51 6.96 6.07 -2.98
CA VAL A 51 6.20 5.08 -2.21
C VAL A 51 5.62 5.70 -0.95
N TRP A 52 4.54 5.10 -0.47
CA TRP A 52 3.83 5.55 0.72
C TRP A 52 3.79 4.42 1.75
N LEU A 53 4.37 4.69 2.91
CA LEU A 53 4.48 3.76 4.02
C LEU A 53 3.51 4.11 5.14
N SER A 54 3.03 3.11 5.89
CA SER A 54 2.41 3.33 7.19
C SER A 54 3.29 2.75 8.30
N PRO A 55 3.27 3.30 9.51
CA PRO A 55 3.84 2.62 10.65
C PRO A 55 3.11 1.28 10.88
N ALA A 56 3.85 0.27 11.32
CA ALA A 56 3.31 -1.00 11.73
C ALA A 56 2.39 -0.80 12.95
N GLN A 57 1.17 -1.36 12.90
CA GLN A 57 0.23 -1.24 14.02
C GLN A 57 0.67 -2.01 15.26
N ASN A 58 1.28 -3.18 15.08
CA ASN A 58 1.84 -3.94 16.19
C ASN A 58 3.28 -3.47 16.47
N PRO A 59 3.55 -2.84 17.64
CA PRO A 59 4.86 -2.32 17.99
C PRO A 59 5.93 -3.41 18.14
N GLU A 60 5.55 -4.67 18.36
CA GLU A 60 6.48 -5.81 18.52
C GLU A 60 7.03 -6.30 17.17
N ARG A 61 6.44 -5.90 16.04
CA ARG A 61 6.92 -6.31 14.72
C ARG A 61 8.37 -5.89 14.49
N LYS A 62 9.16 -6.79 13.90
CA LYS A 62 10.56 -6.50 13.53
C LYS A 62 10.66 -5.36 12.52
N LEU A 63 9.81 -5.36 11.49
CA LEU A 63 9.71 -4.27 10.52
C LEU A 63 8.69 -3.27 11.01
N LYS A 64 9.12 -2.02 11.18
CA LYS A 64 8.30 -0.93 11.74
C LYS A 64 7.43 -0.22 10.70
N TRP A 65 7.56 -0.58 9.44
CA TRP A 65 6.88 0.05 8.32
C TRP A 65 6.23 -0.98 7.40
N ASP A 66 5.08 -0.63 6.85
CA ASP A 66 4.40 -1.38 5.79
C ASP A 66 4.29 -0.50 4.55
N TRP A 67 4.67 -1.02 3.39
CA TRP A 67 4.48 -0.35 2.11
C TRP A 67 3.03 -0.50 1.66
N GLN A 68 2.33 0.64 1.52
CA GLN A 68 0.90 0.68 1.21
C GLN A 68 0.64 1.00 -0.26
N LEU A 69 1.27 2.06 -0.79
CA LEU A 69 1.02 2.56 -2.14
C LEU A 69 2.33 2.80 -2.90
N SER A 70 2.29 2.63 -4.21
CA SER A 70 3.27 3.17 -5.16
C SER A 70 2.64 4.34 -5.90
N GLU A 71 3.40 5.41 -6.12
CA GLU A 71 3.00 6.50 -7.01
C GLU A 71 3.81 6.37 -8.30
N ILE A 72 3.11 6.15 -9.40
CA ILE A 72 3.70 5.90 -10.73
C ILE A 72 3.03 6.77 -11.79
N GLU A 73 3.71 7.00 -12.89
CA GLU A 73 3.13 7.68 -14.05
C GLU A 73 2.31 6.69 -14.89
N ILE A 74 1.05 7.04 -15.15
CA ILE A 74 0.15 6.34 -16.07
C ILE A 74 -0.40 7.38 -17.04
N HIS A 75 -0.10 7.22 -18.33
CA HIS A 75 -0.56 8.12 -19.40
C HIS A 75 -0.22 9.61 -19.16
N GLY A 76 0.99 9.90 -18.66
CA GLY A 76 1.45 11.26 -18.39
C GLY A 76 0.89 11.88 -17.09
N GLN A 77 0.22 11.10 -16.25
CA GLN A 77 -0.33 11.56 -14.97
C GLN A 77 0.13 10.67 -13.82
N ASN A 78 0.44 11.27 -12.67
CA ASN A 78 0.75 10.50 -11.46
C ASN A 78 -0.51 9.81 -10.93
N ALA A 79 -0.40 8.51 -10.70
CA ALA A 79 -1.45 7.68 -10.14
C ALA A 79 -0.93 6.94 -8.89
N LEU A 80 -1.81 6.82 -7.89
CA LEU A 80 -1.56 6.00 -6.71
C LEU A 80 -2.09 4.58 -6.95
N VAL A 81 -1.22 3.59 -6.76
CA VAL A 81 -1.55 2.18 -6.88
C VAL A 81 -1.40 1.52 -5.52
N GLY A 82 -2.48 0.91 -5.00
CA GLY A 82 -2.44 0.12 -3.78
C GLY A 82 -1.68 -1.18 -3.99
N ILE A 83 -0.58 -1.37 -3.26
CA ILE A 83 0.24 -2.57 -3.38
C ILE A 83 -0.04 -3.59 -2.29
N ASN A 84 -0.52 -3.17 -1.12
CA ASN A 84 -0.81 -4.07 -0.01
C ASN A 84 -2.09 -4.85 -0.29
N THR A 85 -1.94 -6.15 -0.57
CA THR A 85 -3.05 -7.02 -1.02
C THR A 85 -3.98 -7.45 0.11
N ASN A 86 -3.76 -6.99 1.34
CA ASN A 86 -4.67 -7.26 2.46
C ASN A 86 -5.88 -6.31 2.50
N HIS A 87 -5.83 -5.18 1.79
CA HIS A 87 -6.91 -4.17 1.80
C HIS A 87 -8.12 -4.45 0.92
N PRO A 88 -8.01 -5.05 -0.29
CA PRO A 88 -9.13 -5.11 -1.23
C PRO A 88 -10.44 -5.66 -0.65
N ASN A 89 -10.40 -6.73 0.13
CA ASN A 89 -11.61 -7.32 0.71
C ASN A 89 -12.33 -6.36 1.67
N ALA A 90 -11.57 -5.66 2.53
CA ALA A 90 -12.14 -4.67 3.45
C ALA A 90 -12.71 -3.45 2.71
N ILE A 91 -12.04 -3.01 1.64
CA ILE A 91 -12.53 -1.92 0.78
C ILE A 91 -13.86 -2.30 0.12
N VAL A 92 -13.93 -3.50 -0.44
CA VAL A 92 -15.14 -4.00 -1.13
C VAL A 92 -16.28 -4.18 -0.13
N ALA A 93 -16.02 -4.77 1.03
CA ALA A 93 -17.03 -4.91 2.09
C ALA A 93 -17.61 -3.55 2.50
N GLU A 94 -16.77 -2.56 2.80
CA GLU A 94 -17.23 -1.20 3.13
C GLU A 94 -18.03 -0.56 1.99
N ALA A 95 -17.64 -0.79 0.74
CA ALA A 95 -18.34 -0.24 -0.42
C ALA A 95 -19.73 -0.87 -0.60
N ILE A 96 -19.87 -2.18 -0.37
CA ILE A 96 -21.14 -2.90 -0.44
C ILE A 96 -22.07 -2.43 0.68
N GLU A 97 -21.59 -2.38 1.92
CA GLU A 97 -22.36 -1.90 3.08
C GLU A 97 -22.83 -0.45 2.90
N ALA A 98 -22.01 0.39 2.25
CA ALA A 98 -22.36 1.77 1.92
C ALA A 98 -23.24 1.91 0.66
N GLY A 99 -23.66 0.82 0.03
CA GLY A 99 -24.50 0.84 -1.19
C GLY A 99 -23.81 1.42 -2.42
N LYS A 100 -22.47 1.44 -2.47
CA LYS A 100 -21.68 2.00 -3.59
C LYS A 100 -21.52 1.04 -4.76
N VAL A 101 -21.88 -0.24 -4.57
CA VAL A 101 -21.89 -1.26 -5.62
C VAL A 101 -23.34 -1.70 -5.83
N SER A 102 -24.02 -1.00 -6.73
CA SER A 102 -25.48 -1.16 -6.96
C SER A 102 -25.90 -2.58 -7.31
N GLU A 103 -25.05 -3.30 -8.03
CA GLU A 103 -25.24 -4.66 -8.51
C GLU A 103 -25.29 -5.68 -7.37
N LEU A 104 -24.84 -5.29 -6.17
CA LEU A 104 -24.85 -6.12 -4.95
C LEU A 104 -25.89 -5.63 -3.92
N ALA A 105 -26.81 -4.76 -4.31
CA ALA A 105 -27.89 -4.31 -3.45
C ALA A 105 -28.95 -5.41 -3.22
N GLY A 106 -29.68 -5.33 -2.10
CA GLY A 106 -30.84 -6.18 -1.81
C GLY A 106 -30.55 -7.48 -1.04
N TYR A 107 -29.30 -7.72 -0.66
CA TYR A 107 -28.93 -8.83 0.23
C TYR A 107 -29.05 -8.41 1.70
N ALA A 108 -29.57 -9.30 2.54
CA ALA A 108 -29.85 -9.01 3.96
C ALA A 108 -28.61 -9.09 4.86
N SER A 109 -27.58 -9.84 4.45
CA SER A 109 -26.28 -9.90 5.11
C SER A 109 -25.20 -10.34 4.12
N ALA A 110 -23.94 -10.11 4.50
CA ALA A 110 -22.79 -10.81 3.91
C ALA A 110 -22.84 -12.32 4.19
#